data_AF-A0A6G8CFT8-F1
#
_entry.id   AF-A0A6G8CFT8-F1
#
_cell.length_a   1.000
_cell.length_b   1.000
_cell.length_c   1.000
_cell.angle_alpha   90.00
_cell.angle_beta   90.00
_cell.angle_gamma   90.00
#
_symmetry.space_group_name_H-M   'P 1'
#
loop_
_entity.id
_entity.type
_entity.pdbx_description
1 polymer ?
#
loop_
_entity_poly.entity_id
_entity_poly.type
_entity_poly.pdbx_seq_one_letter_code
_entity_poly.pdbx_strand_id
1 'polypeptide(L)'
;MPPFFSSKSPKAFPLIISFFISFGALAQQALPKGQALVFAYFKGNGQDGLHLAHSQDGYTWSALKKDSTFLRPTVAKDKLMRDPCVIRGKDGLFHMVWTVSWNDKGIGYATSKDLVNWSAQQFIPVMQHEPEARNCWAPEITLDEKTGTYLIYWATTITGKFPETQSTADKAYNHRIYYVTTKDFKTFGDTKLLYEPGFNSIDATIQRDGKRYVMILKDETREPAQKNLKVAFSNNLLGPYGKASAPITGKYWAEGPTAIQLSKEWLVYFDKYTERKYGAVRSTDLKTWTDVSDQVRFPAGARHGTVIQVSQKELDLLLKQ
;
A
#
# COMPACT_ATOMS: atom_id res chain seq x y z
N MET A 1 4.00 85.26 38.38
CA MET A 1 4.69 84.00 38.73
C MET A 1 3.81 82.84 38.26
N PRO A 2 4.40 81.77 37.72
CA PRO A 2 3.83 80.98 36.61
C PRO A 2 2.80 79.92 37.03
N PRO A 3 2.02 79.38 36.07
CA PRO A 3 0.96 78.41 36.33
C PRO A 3 1.48 76.96 36.33
N PHE A 4 0.82 76.12 37.15
CA PHE A 4 0.97 74.67 37.17
C PHE A 4 0.47 74.05 35.85
N PHE A 5 1.33 73.27 35.18
CA PHE A 5 0.92 72.38 34.10
C PHE A 5 1.09 70.91 34.49
N SER A 6 -0.01 70.18 34.37
CA SER A 6 -0.18 68.76 34.66
C SER A 6 0.46 67.90 33.56
N SER A 7 1.37 66.99 33.93
CA SER A 7 1.93 65.97 33.03
C SER A 7 0.97 64.78 32.90
N LYS A 8 0.35 64.60 31.73
CA LYS A 8 -0.31 63.34 31.35
C LYS A 8 0.71 62.46 30.60
N SER A 9 1.00 61.30 31.17
CA SER A 9 1.77 60.22 30.52
C SER A 9 0.98 59.62 29.34
N PRO A 10 1.60 59.38 28.17
CA PRO A 10 0.93 58.67 27.08
C PRO A 10 0.84 57.16 27.39
N LYS A 11 -0.32 56.57 27.09
CA LYS A 11 -0.57 55.13 27.19
C LYS A 11 0.13 54.42 26.03
N ALA A 12 1.01 53.47 26.33
CA ALA A 12 1.59 52.57 25.34
C ALA A 12 0.56 51.49 24.97
N PHE A 13 0.20 51.41 23.69
CA PHE A 13 -0.54 50.28 23.12
C PHE A 13 0.47 49.21 22.66
N PRO A 14 0.31 47.93 23.04
CA PRO A 14 1.17 46.88 22.52
C PRO A 14 0.83 46.61 21.05
N LEU A 15 1.82 46.76 20.18
CA LEU A 15 1.73 46.37 18.78
C LEU A 15 1.79 44.84 18.72
N ILE A 16 0.63 44.19 18.57
CA ILE A 16 0.55 42.75 18.28
C ILE A 16 0.94 42.57 16.82
N ILE A 17 2.19 42.17 16.57
CA ILE A 17 2.65 41.71 15.25
C ILE A 17 2.14 40.28 15.07
N SER A 18 0.99 40.13 14.41
CA SER A 18 0.52 38.83 13.95
C SER A 18 1.42 38.33 12.82
N PHE A 19 2.32 37.40 13.14
CA PHE A 19 3.01 36.59 12.15
C PHE A 19 1.98 35.66 11.48
N PHE A 20 1.48 36.06 10.31
CA PHE A 20 0.81 35.13 9.40
C PHE A 20 1.87 34.18 8.85
N ILE A 21 2.02 33.02 9.48
CA ILE A 21 2.71 31.89 8.85
C ILE A 21 1.77 31.41 7.74
N SER A 22 1.99 31.92 6.53
CA SER A 22 1.37 31.35 5.34
C SER A 22 1.90 29.92 5.20
N PHE A 23 1.11 28.94 5.60
CA PHE A 23 1.26 27.57 5.10
C PHE A 23 1.03 27.66 3.60
N GLY A 24 2.12 27.81 2.84
CA GLY A 24 2.07 27.71 1.40
C GLY A 24 1.48 26.35 1.07
N ALA A 25 0.28 26.34 0.50
CA ALA A 25 -0.26 25.17 -0.17
C ALA A 25 0.78 24.80 -1.24
N LEU A 26 1.59 23.79 -0.96
CA LEU A 26 2.44 23.18 -1.98
C LEU A 26 1.49 22.76 -3.09
N ALA A 27 1.54 23.49 -4.21
CA ALA A 27 0.70 23.21 -5.36
C ALA A 27 0.89 21.75 -5.75
N GLN A 28 -0.21 21.02 -5.79
CA GLN A 28 -0.25 19.63 -6.17
C GLN A 28 0.39 19.48 -7.57
N GLN A 29 1.54 18.82 -7.64
CA GLN A 29 2.26 18.71 -8.90
C GLN A 29 1.59 17.63 -9.76
N ALA A 30 1.15 18.03 -10.95
CA ALA A 30 0.70 17.09 -11.97
C ALA A 30 1.84 16.13 -12.35
N LEU A 31 1.48 14.91 -12.75
CA LEU A 31 2.44 13.93 -13.25
C LEU A 31 3.19 14.46 -14.49
N PRO A 32 4.41 13.95 -14.78
CA PRO A 32 5.08 14.25 -16.03
C PRO A 32 4.18 13.99 -17.24
N LYS A 33 4.25 14.87 -18.25
CA LYS A 33 3.42 14.77 -19.46
C LYS A 33 3.53 13.38 -20.09
N GLY A 34 2.37 12.75 -20.34
CA GLY A 34 2.29 11.42 -20.97
C GLY A 34 2.29 10.25 -19.98
N GLN A 35 2.29 10.51 -18.68
CA GLN A 35 2.14 9.51 -17.62
C GLN A 35 0.81 9.70 -16.90
N ALA A 36 0.26 8.59 -16.42
CA ALA A 36 -0.91 8.56 -15.55
C ALA A 36 -0.73 7.48 -14.49
N LEU A 37 -1.58 7.49 -13.47
CA LEU A 37 -1.64 6.43 -12.48
C LEU A 37 -2.91 5.61 -12.63
N VAL A 38 -2.79 4.32 -12.34
CA VAL A 38 -3.90 3.40 -12.17
C VAL A 38 -3.82 2.79 -10.78
N PHE A 39 -4.98 2.66 -10.13
CA PHE A 39 -5.13 1.96 -8.86
C PHE A 39 -5.96 0.70 -9.10
N ALA A 40 -5.38 -0.46 -8.82
CA ALA A 40 -6.07 -1.74 -8.83
C ALA A 40 -6.62 -2.03 -7.44
N TYR A 41 -7.92 -2.27 -7.31
CA TYR A 41 -8.59 -2.48 -6.02
C TYR A 41 -9.70 -3.51 -6.10
N PHE A 42 -10.24 -3.86 -4.93
CA PHE A 42 -11.45 -4.66 -4.82
C PHE A 42 -12.49 -3.94 -3.94
N LYS A 43 -13.72 -4.46 -3.96
CA LYS A 43 -14.83 -3.96 -3.14
C LYS A 43 -15.41 -5.06 -2.27
N GLY A 44 -16.03 -4.67 -1.15
CA GLY A 44 -16.69 -5.59 -0.23
C GLY A 44 -15.73 -6.67 0.31
N ASN A 45 -16.02 -7.93 0.00
CA ASN A 45 -15.17 -9.08 0.36
C ASN A 45 -14.36 -9.64 -0.83
N GLY A 46 -14.39 -9.00 -2.00
CA GLY A 46 -13.62 -9.40 -3.18
C GLY A 46 -14.34 -10.37 -4.13
N GLN A 47 -15.63 -10.64 -3.91
CA GLN A 47 -16.43 -11.52 -4.77
C GLN A 47 -16.71 -10.94 -6.17
N ASP A 48 -16.67 -9.61 -6.34
CA ASP A 48 -16.95 -8.96 -7.63
C ASP A 48 -15.72 -8.97 -8.55
N GLY A 49 -14.51 -8.95 -7.98
CA GLY A 49 -13.26 -9.03 -8.69
C GLY A 49 -12.44 -7.73 -8.72
N LEU A 50 -11.65 -7.59 -9.78
CA LEU A 50 -10.76 -6.46 -10.00
C LEU A 50 -11.53 -5.22 -10.42
N HIS A 51 -11.34 -4.12 -9.71
CA HIS A 51 -11.75 -2.79 -10.13
C HIS A 51 -10.50 -1.94 -10.39
N LEU A 52 -10.62 -0.98 -11.30
CA LEU A 52 -9.54 -0.05 -11.62
C LEU A 52 -10.04 1.39 -11.47
N ALA A 53 -9.17 2.26 -10.97
CA ALA A 53 -9.35 3.71 -10.95
C ALA A 53 -8.13 4.38 -11.57
N HIS A 54 -8.27 5.62 -12.00
CA HIS A 54 -7.17 6.39 -12.55
C HIS A 54 -7.00 7.72 -11.84
N SER A 55 -5.78 8.26 -11.88
CA SER A 55 -5.44 9.59 -11.39
C SER A 55 -4.36 10.23 -12.26
N GLN A 56 -4.45 11.55 -12.41
CA GLN A 56 -3.45 12.37 -13.11
C GLN A 56 -2.54 13.15 -12.14
N ASP A 57 -2.85 13.09 -10.85
CA ASP A 57 -2.24 13.94 -9.83
C ASP A 57 -1.81 13.15 -8.57
N GLY A 58 -2.25 11.90 -8.42
CA GLY A 58 -2.02 11.03 -7.26
C GLY A 58 -3.03 11.21 -6.11
N TYR A 59 -3.82 12.28 -6.08
CA TYR A 59 -4.71 12.54 -4.94
C TYR A 59 -6.18 12.32 -5.29
N THR A 60 -6.60 12.64 -6.51
CA THR A 60 -7.98 12.44 -6.96
C THR A 60 -8.05 11.23 -7.87
N TRP A 61 -8.78 10.20 -7.42
CA TRP A 61 -8.96 8.95 -8.13
C TRP A 61 -10.39 8.81 -8.66
N SER A 62 -10.52 8.59 -9.96
CA SER A 62 -11.80 8.35 -10.64
C SER A 62 -11.91 6.89 -11.06
N ALA A 63 -13.02 6.24 -10.74
CA ALA A 63 -13.26 4.85 -11.14
C ALA A 63 -13.33 4.72 -12.66
N LEU A 64 -12.69 3.68 -13.20
CA LEU A 64 -12.78 3.31 -14.61
C LEU A 64 -14.00 2.39 -14.82
N LYS A 65 -14.47 2.27 -16.07
CA LYS A 65 -15.57 1.36 -16.45
C LYS A 65 -16.83 1.51 -15.59
N LYS A 66 -17.15 2.74 -15.21
CA LYS A 66 -18.27 3.08 -14.30
C LYS A 66 -18.24 2.29 -12.99
N ASP A 67 -17.03 2.04 -12.47
CA ASP A 67 -16.77 1.23 -11.27
C ASP A 67 -17.22 -0.24 -11.38
N SER A 68 -17.27 -0.77 -12.61
CA SER A 68 -17.57 -2.19 -12.88
C SER A 68 -16.30 -3.03 -12.89
N THR A 69 -16.44 -4.31 -12.56
CA THR A 69 -15.33 -5.28 -12.57
C THR A 69 -14.66 -5.44 -13.96
N PHE A 70 -13.33 -5.48 -13.96
CA PHE A 70 -12.45 -5.79 -15.08
C PHE A 70 -12.16 -7.28 -15.18
N LEU A 71 -12.09 -7.99 -14.05
CA LEU A 71 -11.80 -9.41 -14.00
C LEU A 71 -12.48 -10.04 -12.80
N ARG A 72 -13.38 -11.01 -13.05
CA ARG A 72 -14.04 -11.78 -11.98
C ARG A 72 -13.16 -12.95 -11.52
N PRO A 73 -13.03 -13.24 -10.22
CA PRO A 73 -12.25 -14.38 -9.73
C PRO A 73 -12.85 -15.72 -10.16
N THR A 74 -12.00 -16.65 -10.60
CA THR A 74 -12.40 -18.00 -11.00
C THR A 74 -11.63 -19.11 -10.29
N VAL A 75 -10.51 -18.78 -9.63
CA VAL A 75 -9.63 -19.73 -8.94
C VAL A 75 -9.97 -19.86 -7.45
N ALA A 76 -9.52 -20.97 -6.85
CA ALA A 76 -9.85 -21.42 -5.49
C ALA A 76 -11.35 -21.69 -5.26
N LYS A 77 -11.68 -22.31 -4.12
CA LYS A 77 -13.06 -22.67 -3.77
C LYS A 77 -13.93 -21.43 -3.54
N ASP A 78 -13.39 -20.46 -2.81
CA ASP A 78 -14.14 -19.27 -2.38
C ASP A 78 -14.28 -18.21 -3.49
N LYS A 79 -13.45 -18.31 -4.54
CA LYS A 79 -13.43 -17.39 -5.69
C LYS A 79 -13.44 -15.93 -5.24
N LEU A 80 -12.49 -15.56 -4.38
CA LEU A 80 -12.28 -14.17 -4.00
C LEU A 80 -11.13 -13.56 -4.79
N MET A 81 -11.20 -12.26 -5.01
CA MET A 81 -10.08 -11.42 -5.43
C MET A 81 -9.98 -10.26 -4.48
N ARG A 82 -9.13 -10.41 -3.46
CA ARG A 82 -8.83 -9.34 -2.51
C ARG A 82 -7.38 -8.92 -2.66
N ASP A 83 -7.11 -7.68 -2.30
CA ASP A 83 -5.77 -7.12 -2.19
C ASP A 83 -4.97 -7.30 -3.51
N PRO A 84 -5.52 -6.90 -4.69
CA PRO A 84 -4.83 -7.13 -5.95
C PRO A 84 -3.55 -6.29 -6.02
N CYS A 85 -2.43 -6.96 -6.27
CA CYS A 85 -1.16 -6.34 -6.58
C CYS A 85 -0.87 -6.48 -8.06
N VAL A 86 -0.70 -5.36 -8.76
CA VAL A 86 -0.32 -5.31 -10.17
C VAL A 86 1.05 -4.66 -10.28
N ILE A 87 1.93 -5.23 -11.10
CA ILE A 87 3.18 -4.58 -11.52
C ILE A 87 3.35 -4.67 -13.03
N ARG A 88 4.19 -3.81 -13.60
CA ARG A 88 4.72 -4.04 -14.95
C ARG A 88 6.00 -4.89 -14.84
N GLY A 89 6.01 -6.01 -15.54
CA GLY A 89 7.17 -6.89 -15.67
C GLY A 89 8.18 -6.39 -16.69
N LYS A 90 9.39 -6.98 -16.64
CA LYS A 90 10.47 -6.71 -17.59
C LYS A 90 10.16 -7.19 -19.02
N ASP A 91 9.22 -8.12 -19.13
CA ASP A 91 8.66 -8.61 -20.40
C ASP A 91 7.62 -7.65 -21.01
N GLY A 92 7.31 -6.55 -20.33
CA GLY A 92 6.35 -5.54 -20.76
C GLY A 92 4.89 -5.89 -20.42
N LEU A 93 4.63 -7.06 -19.81
CA LEU A 93 3.29 -7.43 -19.35
C LEU A 93 2.98 -6.80 -17.99
N PHE A 94 1.69 -6.66 -17.71
CA PHE A 94 1.20 -6.48 -16.35
C PHE A 94 1.04 -7.86 -15.71
N HIS A 95 1.63 -8.05 -14.53
CA HIS A 95 1.46 -9.24 -13.70
C HIS A 95 0.61 -8.88 -12.50
N MET A 96 -0.39 -9.71 -12.20
CA MET A 96 -1.24 -9.53 -11.04
C MET A 96 -1.24 -10.75 -10.14
N VAL A 97 -1.14 -10.52 -8.83
CA VAL A 97 -1.43 -11.51 -7.78
C VAL A 97 -2.49 -10.98 -6.83
N TRP A 98 -3.19 -11.90 -6.14
CA TRP A 98 -4.26 -11.53 -5.19
C TRP A 98 -4.54 -12.64 -4.16
N THR A 99 -5.20 -12.27 -3.07
CA THR A 99 -5.75 -13.20 -2.07
C THR A 99 -7.00 -13.91 -2.62
N VAL A 100 -7.00 -15.25 -2.66
CA VAL A 100 -8.08 -16.06 -3.27
C VAL A 100 -9.15 -16.54 -2.28
N SER A 101 -8.83 -16.53 -0.99
CA SER A 101 -9.66 -17.07 0.09
C SER A 101 -9.14 -16.59 1.45
N TRP A 102 -9.98 -16.69 2.48
CA TRP A 102 -9.57 -16.50 3.87
C TRP A 102 -8.63 -17.60 4.37
N ASN A 103 -8.79 -18.85 3.92
CA ASN A 103 -8.14 -20.01 4.56
C ASN A 103 -7.39 -20.91 3.57
N ASP A 104 -7.13 -20.43 2.36
CA ASP A 104 -6.39 -21.18 1.33
C ASP A 104 -4.88 -20.91 1.46
N LYS A 105 -4.07 -21.87 0.99
CA LYS A 105 -2.60 -21.90 1.08
C LYS A 105 -1.93 -21.47 -0.23
N GLY A 106 -2.67 -20.82 -1.11
CA GLY A 106 -2.15 -20.25 -2.34
C GLY A 106 -2.69 -18.86 -2.64
N ILE A 107 -2.22 -18.31 -3.75
CA ILE A 107 -2.56 -16.99 -4.25
C ILE A 107 -3.01 -17.10 -5.70
N GLY A 108 -3.73 -16.10 -6.18
CA GLY A 108 -4.13 -16.03 -7.58
C GLY A 108 -3.04 -15.36 -8.41
N TYR A 109 -3.00 -15.68 -9.70
CA TYR A 109 -2.11 -15.05 -10.66
C TYR A 109 -2.75 -14.91 -12.06
N ALA A 110 -2.51 -13.79 -12.72
CA ALA A 110 -2.88 -13.54 -14.12
C ALA A 110 -1.97 -12.48 -14.74
N THR A 111 -1.92 -12.43 -16.07
CA THR A 111 -1.22 -11.38 -16.80
C THR A 111 -2.13 -10.61 -17.72
N SER A 112 -1.74 -9.40 -18.09
CA SER A 112 -2.41 -8.58 -19.10
C SER A 112 -1.40 -7.79 -19.91
N LYS A 113 -1.75 -7.48 -21.17
CA LYS A 113 -0.96 -6.55 -22.00
C LYS A 113 -1.41 -5.10 -21.86
N ASP A 114 -2.63 -4.87 -21.37
CA ASP A 114 -3.33 -3.59 -21.49
C ASP A 114 -4.23 -3.25 -20.29
N LEU A 115 -4.20 -4.06 -19.22
CA LEU A 115 -5.06 -3.99 -18.03
C LEU A 115 -6.55 -4.23 -18.29
N VAL A 116 -6.95 -4.49 -19.53
CA VAL A 116 -8.33 -4.78 -19.95
C VAL A 116 -8.51 -6.27 -20.15
N ASN A 117 -7.63 -6.86 -20.96
CA ASN A 117 -7.68 -8.25 -21.37
C ASN A 117 -6.71 -9.06 -20.51
N TRP A 118 -7.26 -9.92 -19.67
CA TRP A 118 -6.49 -10.74 -18.73
C TRP A 118 -6.38 -12.18 -19.22
N SER A 119 -5.25 -12.81 -18.93
CA SER A 119 -5.03 -14.23 -19.18
C SER A 119 -5.98 -15.11 -18.36
N ALA A 120 -6.00 -16.41 -18.67
CA ALA A 120 -6.55 -17.39 -17.74
C ALA A 120 -5.89 -17.24 -16.36
N GLN A 121 -6.71 -17.28 -15.31
CA GLN A 121 -6.25 -17.19 -13.93
C GLN A 121 -5.60 -18.51 -13.51
N GLN A 122 -4.55 -18.39 -12.70
CA GLN A 122 -3.80 -19.50 -12.15
C GLN A 122 -3.85 -19.43 -10.63
N PHE A 123 -3.78 -20.58 -9.98
CA PHE A 123 -3.59 -20.70 -8.55
C PHE A 123 -2.14 -21.10 -8.28
N ILE A 124 -1.41 -20.29 -7.52
CA ILE A 124 -0.02 -20.56 -7.13
C ILE A 124 -0.01 -21.09 -5.69
N PRO A 125 0.35 -22.37 -5.46
CA PRO A 125 0.24 -23.05 -4.16
C PRO A 125 1.39 -22.70 -3.19
N VAL A 126 1.63 -21.41 -2.93
CA VAL A 126 2.85 -20.93 -2.27
C VAL A 126 3.09 -21.50 -0.86
N MET A 127 2.06 -21.85 -0.09
CA MET A 127 2.17 -22.44 1.26
C MET A 127 1.63 -23.88 1.34
N GLN A 128 1.32 -24.53 0.22
CA GLN A 128 0.69 -25.87 0.23
C GLN A 128 1.57 -26.94 0.92
N HIS A 129 2.89 -26.74 0.89
CA HIS A 129 3.89 -27.60 1.51
C HIS A 129 3.90 -27.50 3.05
N GLU A 130 3.28 -26.49 3.64
CA GLU A 130 3.28 -26.22 5.09
C GLU A 130 1.91 -26.59 5.70
N PRO A 131 1.80 -27.71 6.42
CA PRO A 131 0.54 -28.19 7.00
C PRO A 131 -0.11 -27.18 7.95
N GLU A 132 0.70 -26.47 8.74
CA GLU A 132 0.22 -25.55 9.77
C GLU A 132 -0.04 -24.12 9.25
N ALA A 133 0.22 -23.88 7.95
CA ALA A 133 -0.13 -22.63 7.30
C ALA A 133 -1.64 -22.47 7.24
N ARG A 134 -2.13 -21.31 7.67
CA ARG A 134 -3.56 -21.03 7.73
C ARG A 134 -4.07 -20.25 6.53
N ASN A 135 -3.19 -19.47 5.88
CA ASN A 135 -3.60 -18.47 4.90
C ASN A 135 -2.42 -18.00 4.03
N CYS A 136 -2.73 -17.42 2.87
CA CYS A 136 -1.84 -16.58 2.07
C CYS A 136 -2.55 -15.26 1.73
N TRP A 137 -2.30 -14.20 2.50
CA TRP A 137 -3.03 -12.92 2.39
C TRP A 137 -2.15 -11.79 1.88
N ALA A 138 -2.80 -10.85 1.18
CA ALA A 138 -2.22 -9.62 0.66
C ALA A 138 -0.89 -9.86 -0.08
N PRO A 139 -0.89 -10.69 -1.15
CA PRO A 139 0.33 -10.90 -1.90
C PRO A 139 0.71 -9.65 -2.69
N GLU A 140 2.01 -9.33 -2.71
CA GLU A 140 2.60 -8.31 -3.55
C GLU A 140 3.75 -8.85 -4.39
N ILE A 141 4.14 -8.07 -5.41
CA ILE A 141 5.26 -8.39 -6.30
C ILE A 141 6.22 -7.21 -6.33
N THR A 142 7.52 -7.47 -6.20
CA THR A 142 8.57 -6.48 -6.44
C THR A 142 9.61 -7.07 -7.38
N LEU A 143 9.89 -6.36 -8.47
CA LEU A 143 10.92 -6.75 -9.45
C LEU A 143 12.29 -6.20 -9.02
N ASP A 144 13.29 -7.08 -8.93
CA ASP A 144 14.69 -6.67 -8.98
C ASP A 144 15.13 -6.50 -10.43
N GLU A 145 15.12 -5.25 -10.90
CA GLU A 145 15.50 -4.86 -12.26
C GLU A 145 16.89 -5.35 -12.69
N LYS A 146 17.84 -5.45 -11.74
CA LYS A 146 19.22 -5.85 -12.02
C LYS A 146 19.28 -7.33 -12.40
N THR A 147 18.57 -8.18 -11.66
CA THR A 147 18.64 -9.63 -11.85
C THR A 147 17.49 -10.17 -12.70
N GLY A 148 16.44 -9.38 -12.92
CA GLY A 148 15.20 -9.83 -13.56
C GLY A 148 14.40 -10.80 -12.68
N THR A 149 14.65 -10.82 -11.37
CA THR A 149 13.99 -11.72 -10.42
C THR A 149 12.80 -11.01 -9.79
N TYR A 150 11.63 -11.65 -9.82
CA TYR A 150 10.46 -11.22 -9.09
C TYR A 150 10.47 -11.83 -7.70
N LEU A 151 10.30 -10.97 -6.70
CA LEU A 151 9.92 -11.35 -5.35
C LEU A 151 8.40 -11.33 -5.26
N ILE A 152 7.77 -12.47 -4.96
CA ILE A 152 6.35 -12.52 -4.59
C ILE A 152 6.30 -12.77 -3.08
N TYR A 153 5.60 -11.93 -2.34
CA TYR A 153 5.60 -11.97 -0.88
C TYR A 153 4.20 -11.71 -0.33
N TRP A 154 3.89 -12.32 0.81
CA TRP A 154 2.54 -12.33 1.38
C TRP A 154 2.61 -12.58 2.88
N ALA A 155 1.48 -12.42 3.56
CA ALA A 155 1.35 -12.69 4.99
C ALA A 155 0.74 -14.07 5.26
N THR A 156 1.38 -14.85 6.11
CA THR A 156 0.87 -16.16 6.57
C THR A 156 1.00 -16.30 8.07
N THR A 157 -0.05 -16.83 8.69
CA THR A 157 0.04 -17.43 10.03
C THR A 157 0.40 -18.90 9.89
N ILE A 158 1.45 -19.33 10.60
CA ILE A 158 1.77 -20.74 10.82
C ILE A 158 1.46 -21.02 12.28
N THR A 159 0.52 -21.94 12.54
CA THR A 159 0.06 -22.25 13.91
C THR A 159 1.23 -22.61 14.81
N GLY A 160 1.31 -21.95 15.98
CA GLY A 160 2.33 -22.24 17.00
C GLY A 160 3.74 -21.71 16.72
N LYS A 161 4.01 -21.09 15.56
CA LYS A 161 5.38 -20.68 15.18
C LYS A 161 5.92 -19.45 15.91
N PHE A 162 5.05 -18.50 16.27
CA PHE A 162 5.42 -17.23 16.93
C PHE A 162 4.59 -17.00 18.21
N PRO A 163 4.66 -17.91 19.20
CA PRO A 163 3.78 -17.86 20.38
C PRO A 163 3.89 -16.55 21.19
N GLU A 164 5.03 -15.87 21.13
CA GLU A 164 5.33 -14.63 21.86
C GLU A 164 4.49 -13.43 21.41
N THR A 165 3.95 -13.44 20.19
CA THR A 165 3.05 -12.39 19.68
C THR A 165 1.61 -12.89 19.50
N GLN A 166 1.30 -14.08 20.02
CA GLN A 166 -0.01 -14.69 19.83
C GLN A 166 -1.07 -13.98 20.67
N SER A 167 -2.07 -13.41 19.99
CA SER A 167 -3.26 -12.85 20.62
C SER A 167 -4.39 -13.89 20.69
N THR A 168 -5.14 -13.90 21.79
CA THR A 168 -6.41 -14.64 21.91
C THR A 168 -7.57 -13.92 21.22
N ALA A 169 -7.46 -12.61 20.98
CA ALA A 169 -8.50 -11.78 20.37
C ALA A 169 -8.54 -11.86 18.83
N ASP A 170 -7.49 -12.36 18.17
CA ASP A 170 -7.37 -12.39 16.69
C ASP A 170 -7.68 -13.77 16.07
N LYS A 171 -8.52 -14.60 16.71
CA LYS A 171 -8.89 -15.95 16.21
C LYS A 171 -7.65 -16.81 15.86
N ALA A 172 -6.59 -16.65 16.64
CA ALA A 172 -5.29 -17.27 16.47
C ALA A 172 -4.51 -16.89 15.17
N TYR A 173 -4.88 -15.81 14.48
CA TYR A 173 -4.04 -15.22 13.44
C TYR A 173 -2.85 -14.47 14.04
N ASN A 174 -1.67 -14.70 13.48
CA ASN A 174 -0.39 -14.18 13.94
C ASN A 174 0.64 -14.26 12.80
N HIS A 175 0.52 -13.31 11.89
CA HIS A 175 1.17 -13.33 10.58
C HIS A 175 2.64 -12.93 10.64
N ARG A 176 3.41 -13.47 9.70
CA ARG A 176 4.69 -12.91 9.24
C ARG A 176 4.72 -12.84 7.73
N ILE A 177 5.68 -12.08 7.20
CA ILE A 177 5.85 -11.94 5.75
C ILE A 177 6.74 -13.06 5.24
N TYR A 178 6.24 -13.82 4.27
CA TYR A 178 6.94 -14.89 3.56
C TYR A 178 7.10 -14.51 2.10
N TYR A 179 7.99 -15.20 1.40
CA TYR A 179 8.23 -14.96 -0.02
C TYR A 179 8.66 -16.18 -0.80
N VAL A 180 8.46 -16.13 -2.11
CA VAL A 180 9.16 -16.93 -3.12
C VAL A 180 9.79 -16.01 -4.16
N THR A 181 10.77 -16.55 -4.88
CA THR A 181 11.35 -15.88 -6.05
C THR A 181 10.99 -16.63 -7.33
N THR A 182 10.78 -15.89 -8.41
CA THR A 182 10.59 -16.44 -9.76
C THR A 182 11.20 -15.52 -10.81
N LYS A 183 11.48 -16.05 -12.00
CA LYS A 183 11.83 -15.24 -13.18
C LYS A 183 10.76 -15.26 -14.27
N ASP A 184 9.81 -16.18 -14.18
CA ASP A 184 8.89 -16.51 -15.27
C ASP A 184 7.44 -16.77 -14.80
N PHE A 185 7.17 -16.69 -13.50
CA PHE A 185 5.88 -17.01 -12.87
C PHE A 185 5.38 -18.44 -13.17
N LYS A 186 6.30 -19.35 -13.47
CA LYS A 186 6.03 -20.79 -13.68
C LYS A 186 6.86 -21.64 -12.75
N THR A 187 8.12 -21.26 -12.56
CA THR A 187 9.06 -21.90 -11.65
C THR A 187 9.29 -21.00 -10.45
N PHE A 188 9.17 -21.58 -9.25
CA PHE A 188 9.28 -20.85 -7.99
C PHE A 188 10.37 -21.48 -7.14
N GLY A 189 11.19 -20.64 -6.51
CA GLY A 189 12.08 -21.09 -5.45
C GLY A 189 11.31 -21.48 -4.19
N ASP A 190 12.04 -22.02 -3.21
CA ASP A 190 11.44 -22.38 -1.92
C ASP A 190 10.87 -21.16 -1.19
N THR A 191 9.79 -21.38 -0.45
CA THR A 191 9.22 -20.34 0.41
C THR A 191 10.13 -20.07 1.58
N LYS A 192 10.37 -18.79 1.86
CA LYS A 192 11.24 -18.34 2.96
C LYS A 192 10.57 -17.24 3.76
N LEU A 193 10.92 -17.14 5.04
CA LEU A 193 10.53 -16.02 5.88
C LEU A 193 11.27 -14.76 5.39
N LEU A 194 10.52 -13.72 5.02
CA LEU A 194 11.06 -12.43 4.59
C LEU A 194 11.32 -11.51 5.77
N TYR A 195 10.34 -11.41 6.65
CA TYR A 195 10.36 -10.42 7.72
C TYR A 195 9.64 -10.88 8.98
N GLU A 196 10.37 -10.81 10.08
CA GLU A 196 9.87 -11.00 11.44
C GLU A 196 10.36 -9.85 12.33
N PRO A 197 9.52 -8.81 12.56
CA PRO A 197 9.85 -7.67 13.41
C PRO A 197 9.57 -7.83 14.91
N GLY A 198 9.08 -9.00 15.35
CA GLY A 198 8.66 -9.24 16.74
C GLY A 198 7.24 -8.77 17.06
N PHE A 199 6.39 -8.67 16.05
CA PHE A 199 4.94 -8.40 16.18
C PHE A 199 4.16 -9.03 15.02
N ASN A 200 2.84 -9.13 15.16
CA ASN A 200 1.95 -9.63 14.11
C ASN A 200 2.01 -8.70 12.88
N SER A 201 2.63 -9.15 11.78
CA SER A 201 2.97 -8.32 10.62
C SER A 201 2.26 -8.80 9.35
N ILE A 202 1.59 -7.87 8.66
CA ILE A 202 0.80 -8.13 7.44
C ILE A 202 0.88 -6.94 6.47
N ASP A 203 0.30 -7.09 5.28
CA ASP A 203 0.13 -6.05 4.25
C ASP A 203 1.44 -5.29 3.99
N ALA A 204 2.45 -6.02 3.49
CA ALA A 204 3.73 -5.42 3.15
C ALA A 204 3.75 -4.95 1.69
N THR A 205 4.32 -3.78 1.44
CA THR A 205 4.72 -3.28 0.12
C THR A 205 6.20 -2.90 0.13
N ILE A 206 6.95 -3.30 -0.90
CA ILE A 206 8.39 -3.04 -1.02
C ILE A 206 8.67 -2.24 -2.28
N GLN A 207 9.30 -1.08 -2.09
CA GLN A 207 9.72 -0.18 -3.15
C GLN A 207 11.23 0.02 -3.14
N ARG A 208 11.80 0.31 -4.31
CA ARG A 208 13.21 0.66 -4.43
C ARG A 208 13.43 2.12 -4.03
N ASP A 209 14.36 2.36 -3.11
CA ASP A 209 14.77 3.69 -2.65
C ASP A 209 16.27 3.88 -2.94
N GLY A 210 16.59 4.42 -4.13
CA GLY A 210 17.98 4.60 -4.58
C GLY A 210 18.78 3.29 -4.63
N LYS A 211 19.72 3.11 -3.69
CA LYS A 211 20.57 1.90 -3.58
C LYS A 211 20.02 0.85 -2.61
N ARG A 212 18.94 1.15 -1.90
CA ARG A 212 18.31 0.28 -0.90
C ARG A 212 16.85 0.02 -1.26
N TYR A 213 16.17 -0.73 -0.41
CA TYR A 213 14.75 -1.03 -0.46
C TYR A 213 14.08 -0.53 0.80
N VAL A 214 12.85 -0.04 0.65
CA VAL A 214 11.96 0.35 1.73
C VAL A 214 10.77 -0.61 1.72
N MET A 215 10.48 -1.22 2.86
CA MET A 215 9.26 -1.97 3.12
C MET A 215 8.34 -1.11 3.98
N ILE A 216 7.10 -0.90 3.55
CA ILE A 216 6.03 -0.37 4.38
C ILE A 216 5.12 -1.54 4.72
N LEU A 217 4.73 -1.68 5.98
CA LEU A 217 3.99 -2.83 6.48
C LEU A 217 3.03 -2.44 7.60
N LYS A 218 2.01 -3.27 7.83
CA LYS A 218 1.06 -3.10 8.92
C LYS A 218 1.50 -3.86 10.17
N ASP A 219 1.50 -3.17 11.30
CA ASP A 219 1.48 -3.79 12.61
C ASP A 219 0.03 -4.17 12.96
N GLU A 220 -0.29 -5.46 12.84
CA GLU A 220 -1.61 -6.03 13.05
C GLU A 220 -1.90 -6.35 14.52
N THR A 221 -1.01 -5.98 15.44
CA THR A 221 -1.19 -6.22 16.87
C THR A 221 -2.52 -5.64 17.37
N ARG A 222 -3.33 -6.51 17.97
CA ARG A 222 -4.68 -6.18 18.45
C ARG A 222 -4.69 -5.54 19.83
N GLU A 223 -3.83 -6.01 20.73
CA GLU A 223 -3.84 -5.62 22.15
C GLU A 223 -2.40 -5.45 22.69
N PRO A 224 -2.01 -4.23 23.13
CA PRO A 224 -2.70 -2.97 22.89
C PRO A 224 -2.73 -2.66 21.38
N ALA A 225 -3.86 -2.10 20.90
CA ALA A 225 -4.07 -1.90 19.47
C ALA A 225 -2.96 -1.05 18.84
N GLN A 226 -2.27 -1.64 17.86
CA GLN A 226 -1.33 -0.93 17.00
C GLN A 226 -2.03 -0.52 15.71
N LYS A 227 -2.43 -1.50 14.88
CA LYS A 227 -3.20 -1.33 13.62
C LYS A 227 -2.73 -0.13 12.78
N ASN A 228 -1.41 0.04 12.71
CA ASN A 228 -0.75 1.19 12.10
C ASN A 228 0.31 0.73 11.10
N LEU A 229 0.76 1.66 10.26
CA LEU A 229 1.81 1.38 9.28
C LEU A 229 3.19 1.76 9.84
N LYS A 230 4.19 0.96 9.50
CA LYS A 230 5.61 1.16 9.87
C LYS A 230 6.50 0.94 8.66
N VAL A 231 7.74 1.39 8.77
CA VAL A 231 8.74 1.34 7.70
C VAL A 231 9.95 0.53 8.16
N ALA A 232 10.48 -0.33 7.29
CA ALA A 232 11.74 -1.04 7.46
C ALA A 232 12.60 -0.90 6.21
N PHE A 233 13.92 -1.01 6.35
CA PHE A 233 14.87 -0.82 5.24
C PHE A 233 15.81 -2.01 5.10
N SER A 234 16.25 -2.28 3.87
CA SER A 234 17.29 -3.27 3.55
C SER A 234 18.13 -2.80 2.38
N ASN A 235 19.41 -3.17 2.32
CA ASN A 235 20.23 -2.96 1.13
C ASN A 235 19.95 -3.98 0.00
N ASN A 236 19.24 -5.06 0.31
CA ASN A 236 18.89 -6.12 -0.64
C ASN A 236 17.38 -6.40 -0.61
N LEU A 237 16.79 -6.70 -1.77
CA LEU A 237 15.35 -6.99 -1.88
C LEU A 237 14.92 -8.15 -0.97
N LEU A 238 15.77 -9.18 -0.84
CA LEU A 238 15.52 -10.37 -0.02
C LEU A 238 15.87 -10.18 1.47
N GLY A 239 16.20 -8.96 1.90
CA GLY A 239 16.60 -8.68 3.27
C GLY A 239 18.08 -8.96 3.60
N PRO A 240 18.44 -9.03 4.89
CA PRO A 240 17.55 -8.80 6.02
C PRO A 240 17.06 -7.34 6.08
N TYR A 241 15.77 -7.15 6.39
CA TYR A 241 15.23 -5.84 6.71
C TYR A 241 15.52 -5.49 8.17
N GLY A 242 15.89 -4.24 8.43
CA GLY A 242 16.15 -3.74 9.78
C GLY A 242 14.87 -3.57 10.61
N LYS A 243 15.04 -3.08 11.84
CA LYS A 243 13.94 -2.82 12.77
C LYS A 243 12.89 -1.87 12.16
N ALA A 244 11.62 -2.20 12.36
CA ALA A 244 10.50 -1.34 12.00
C ALA A 244 10.55 0.02 12.72
N SER A 245 10.19 1.09 12.02
CA SER A 245 10.11 2.45 12.55
C SER A 245 9.00 2.62 13.61
N ALA A 246 8.94 3.82 14.19
CA ALA A 246 7.70 4.29 14.81
C ALA A 246 6.55 4.33 13.77
N PRO A 247 5.27 4.32 14.22
CA PRO A 247 4.13 4.43 13.32
C PRO A 247 4.21 5.66 12.42
N ILE A 248 3.87 5.49 11.13
CA ILE A 248 3.82 6.59 10.15
C ILE A 248 2.41 7.16 9.97
N THR A 249 1.39 6.50 10.54
CA THR A 249 -0.03 6.88 10.49
C THR A 249 -0.50 7.48 11.82
N GLY A 250 -1.62 8.21 11.78
CA GLY A 250 -2.25 8.82 12.95
C GLY A 250 -3.00 7.85 13.88
N LYS A 251 -3.84 8.38 14.76
CA LYS A 251 -4.65 7.62 15.74
C LYS A 251 -5.92 7.01 15.10
N TYR A 252 -5.72 6.18 14.10
CA TYR A 252 -6.77 5.44 13.38
C TYR A 252 -6.20 4.12 12.87
N TRP A 253 -7.07 3.19 12.48
CA TRP A 253 -6.64 1.90 11.95
C TRP A 253 -6.38 2.01 10.45
N ALA A 254 -5.19 1.58 10.03
CA ALA A 254 -4.73 1.62 8.64
C ALA A 254 -4.30 0.23 8.19
N GLU A 255 -4.63 -0.14 6.96
CA GLU A 255 -4.25 -1.41 6.34
C GLU A 255 -3.97 -1.28 4.85
N GLY A 256 -3.33 -2.29 4.26
CA GLY A 256 -3.08 -2.34 2.83
C GLY A 256 -2.31 -1.17 2.24
N PRO A 257 -1.07 -0.89 2.71
CA PRO A 257 -0.28 0.19 2.18
C PRO A 257 0.12 -0.10 0.74
N THR A 258 0.06 0.91 -0.11
CA THR A 258 0.75 0.90 -1.40
C THR A 258 1.41 2.25 -1.61
N ALA A 259 2.60 2.26 -2.21
CA ALA A 259 3.45 3.43 -2.24
C ALA A 259 3.93 3.75 -3.64
N ILE A 260 3.99 5.04 -3.95
CA ILE A 260 4.56 5.57 -5.18
C ILE A 260 5.41 6.79 -4.87
N GLN A 261 6.49 6.96 -5.61
CA GLN A 261 7.27 8.19 -5.56
C GLN A 261 6.87 9.09 -6.74
N LEU A 262 6.28 10.24 -6.43
CA LEU A 262 5.95 11.28 -7.40
C LEU A 262 6.97 12.41 -7.26
N SER A 263 7.75 12.66 -8.31
CA SER A 263 8.87 13.60 -8.27
C SER A 263 9.86 13.26 -7.14
N LYS A 264 9.88 14.04 -6.04
CA LYS A 264 10.75 13.82 -4.87
C LYS A 264 9.97 13.41 -3.62
N GLU A 265 8.67 13.18 -3.75
CA GLU A 265 7.78 12.89 -2.64
C GLU A 265 7.27 11.46 -2.73
N TRP A 266 7.37 10.73 -1.63
CA TRP A 266 6.70 9.46 -1.42
C TRP A 266 5.27 9.72 -0.99
N LEU A 267 4.33 9.06 -1.65
CA LEU A 267 2.93 9.03 -1.27
C LEU A 267 2.53 7.58 -0.99
N VAL A 268 2.04 7.34 0.22
CA VAL A 268 1.62 6.01 0.69
C VAL A 268 0.14 6.05 0.95
N TYR A 269 -0.63 5.31 0.17
CA TYR A 269 -2.08 5.16 0.32
C TYR A 269 -2.40 3.95 1.18
N PHE A 270 -3.51 3.98 1.91
CA PHE A 270 -3.96 2.87 2.74
C PHE A 270 -5.47 2.92 3.01
N ASP A 271 -6.07 1.78 3.30
CA ASP A 271 -7.46 1.65 3.69
C ASP A 271 -7.62 2.00 5.19
N LYS A 272 -8.40 3.04 5.49
CA LYS A 272 -8.87 3.35 6.85
C LYS A 272 -10.18 2.61 7.09
N TYR A 273 -10.11 1.29 7.15
CA TYR A 273 -11.25 0.39 7.03
C TYR A 273 -12.34 0.59 8.10
N THR A 274 -12.00 1.06 9.30
CA THR A 274 -12.97 1.40 10.35
C THR A 274 -13.74 2.69 10.06
N GLU A 275 -13.14 3.59 9.27
CA GLU A 275 -13.71 4.86 8.85
C GLU A 275 -14.32 4.80 7.43
N ARG A 276 -14.18 3.66 6.74
CA ARG A 276 -14.70 3.41 5.38
C ARG A 276 -14.24 4.44 4.35
N LYS A 277 -12.98 4.87 4.46
CA LYS A 277 -12.33 5.78 3.49
C LYS A 277 -10.88 5.40 3.28
N TYR A 278 -10.30 5.88 2.18
CA TYR A 278 -8.85 5.85 1.99
C TYR A 278 -8.17 6.99 2.74
N GLY A 279 -6.95 6.73 3.20
CA GLY A 279 -6.02 7.72 3.71
C GLY A 279 -4.72 7.72 2.93
N ALA A 280 -3.90 8.75 3.19
CA ALA A 280 -2.56 8.80 2.65
C ALA A 280 -1.62 9.57 3.57
N VAL A 281 -0.35 9.16 3.58
CA VAL A 281 0.75 9.91 4.20
C VAL A 281 1.80 10.20 3.15
N ARG A 282 2.47 11.36 3.29
CA ARG A 282 3.56 11.76 2.40
C ARG A 282 4.87 11.98 3.14
N SER A 283 5.98 11.79 2.44
CA SER A 283 7.33 12.02 2.96
C SER A 283 8.33 12.35 1.85
N THR A 284 9.32 13.19 2.13
CA THR A 284 10.44 13.45 1.20
C THR A 284 11.73 12.73 1.59
N ASP A 285 11.77 12.10 2.78
CA ASP A 285 12.97 11.49 3.37
C ASP A 285 12.74 10.07 3.92
N LEU A 286 11.50 9.55 3.82
CA LEU A 286 11.03 8.28 4.38
C LEU A 286 11.17 8.17 5.91
N LYS A 287 11.31 9.30 6.61
CA LYS A 287 11.47 9.39 8.07
C LYS A 287 10.40 10.27 8.69
N THR A 288 10.18 11.44 8.09
CA THR A 288 9.21 12.43 8.51
C THR A 288 7.97 12.30 7.63
N TRP A 289 6.82 12.07 8.26
CA TRP A 289 5.57 11.78 7.56
C TRP A 289 4.52 12.84 7.88
N THR A 290 3.80 13.29 6.85
CA THR A 290 2.65 14.18 6.97
C THR A 290 1.40 13.44 6.55
N ASP A 291 0.38 13.41 7.40
CA ASP A 291 -0.94 12.91 7.04
C ASP A 291 -1.59 13.87 6.04
N VAL A 292 -1.95 13.33 4.87
CA VAL A 292 -2.65 14.04 3.79
C VAL A 292 -3.94 13.34 3.41
N SER A 293 -4.52 12.56 4.33
CA SER A 293 -5.75 11.81 4.11
C SER A 293 -6.92 12.71 3.68
N ASP A 294 -6.98 13.95 4.16
CA ASP A 294 -8.03 14.89 3.78
C ASP A 294 -7.88 15.45 2.37
N GLN A 295 -6.73 15.23 1.72
CA GLN A 295 -6.43 15.66 0.35
C GLN A 295 -6.71 14.57 -0.69
N VAL A 296 -6.76 13.30 -0.29
CA VAL A 296 -7.01 12.19 -1.22
C VAL A 296 -8.49 11.85 -1.33
N ARG A 297 -8.93 11.46 -2.53
CA ARG A 297 -10.29 11.05 -2.84
C ARG A 297 -10.25 9.79 -3.68
N PHE A 298 -10.92 8.74 -3.20
CA PHE A 298 -11.00 7.43 -3.85
C PHE A 298 -12.45 7.07 -4.17
N PRO A 299 -12.69 6.15 -5.13
CA PRO A 299 -14.01 5.58 -5.37
C PRO A 299 -14.63 5.01 -4.09
N ALA A 300 -15.94 5.18 -3.93
CA ALA A 300 -16.65 4.70 -2.76
C ALA A 300 -16.58 3.18 -2.64
N GLY A 301 -16.16 2.70 -1.46
CA GLY A 301 -16.03 1.28 -1.17
C GLY A 301 -14.79 0.61 -1.79
N ALA A 302 -13.85 1.40 -2.34
CA ALA A 302 -12.51 0.90 -2.62
C ALA A 302 -11.87 0.38 -1.33
N ARG A 303 -11.16 -0.73 -1.45
CA ARG A 303 -10.38 -1.38 -0.38
C ARG A 303 -8.98 -1.72 -0.89
N HIS A 304 -8.13 -2.21 0.01
CA HIS A 304 -6.72 -2.56 -0.23
C HIS A 304 -6.42 -2.97 -1.68
N GLY A 305 -5.49 -2.25 -2.28
CA GLY A 305 -5.11 -2.37 -3.67
C GLY A 305 -3.72 -1.79 -3.92
N THR A 306 -3.31 -1.72 -5.18
CA THR A 306 -1.97 -1.28 -5.57
C THR A 306 -2.03 -0.13 -6.56
N VAL A 307 -1.16 0.87 -6.37
CA VAL A 307 -0.93 1.94 -7.34
C VAL A 307 0.17 1.53 -8.32
N ILE A 308 -0.06 1.79 -9.61
CA ILE A 308 0.93 1.66 -10.67
C ILE A 308 0.95 2.87 -11.58
N GLN A 309 2.12 3.13 -12.16
CA GLN A 309 2.26 4.11 -13.23
C GLN A 309 2.04 3.45 -14.60
N VAL A 310 1.27 4.13 -15.45
CA VAL A 310 0.98 3.72 -16.82
C VAL A 310 1.27 4.87 -17.80
N SER A 311 1.41 4.54 -19.08
CA SER A 311 1.45 5.55 -20.14
C SER A 311 0.06 6.14 -20.38
N GLN A 312 0.01 7.37 -20.90
CA GLN A 312 -1.26 7.98 -21.30
C GLN A 312 -2.02 7.12 -22.31
N LYS A 313 -1.30 6.44 -23.23
CA LYS A 313 -1.91 5.54 -24.21
C LYS A 313 -2.64 4.36 -23.55
N GLU A 314 -2.08 3.79 -22.49
CA GLU A 314 -2.74 2.71 -21.73
C GLU A 314 -3.94 3.23 -20.95
N LEU A 315 -3.84 4.43 -20.35
CA LEU A 315 -4.99 5.06 -19.73
C LEU A 315 -6.11 5.32 -20.76
N ASP A 316 -5.79 5.80 -21.96
CA ASP A 316 -6.77 6.07 -23.01
C ASP A 316 -7.50 4.78 -23.47
N LEU A 317 -6.87 3.61 -23.39
CA LEU A 317 -7.51 2.32 -23.63
C LEU A 317 -8.48 1.95 -22.51
N LEU A 318 -8.09 2.21 -21.26
CA LEU A 318 -8.93 1.97 -20.08
C LEU A 318 -10.15 2.88 -20.04
N LEU A 319 -10.01 4.15 -20.45
CA LEU A 319 -11.11 5.13 -20.49
C LEU A 319 -12.19 4.80 -21.53
N LYS A 320 -11.88 3.92 -22.50
CA LYS A 320 -12.84 3.48 -23.53
C LYS A 320 -13.70 2.28 -23.11
N GLN A 321 -13.45 1.70 -21.93
CA GLN A 321 -14.21 0.56 -21.41
C GLN A 321 -15.53 1.02 -20.79
#